data_AF-A0A0G4GZA3-F1
#
_entry.id   AF-A0A0G4GZA3-F1
#
_cell.length_a   1.000
_cell.length_b   1.000
_cell.length_c   1.000
_cell.angle_alpha   90.00
_cell.angle_beta   90.00
_cell.angle_gamma   90.00
#
_symmetry.space_group_name_H-M   'P 1'
#
loop_
_entity.id
_entity.type
_entity.pdbx_description
1 polymer ?
#
loop_
_entity_poly.entity_id
_entity_poly.type
_entity_poly.pdbx_seq_one_letter_code
_entity_poly.pdbx_strand_id
1 'polypeptide(L)'
;MDVWRSNLPAILNKLRLQLHHSGRETFAKLRNGIQEFDKDGSGTLERREFEKLMGWCGLFLTTQELSTLFRVVAGETEPSCIATVSKGDLNRFFELLRGSLPSARAEMVEFAWSQLDIEGKGAVDLEFLISAFNPLRHPHVEAGRLSPDTAIQRLRDAFAELGCTDVVTEDHFVKYFEELSACTPPEKDLVFRRLMLGGFSLETGPFDVSEERVGDIILGMYEKLQCLQRQKSPSVYQACHKCFHLFDKDECGALDFNEFSDFMKHIGVLVAQHELEAVFGEFAGSLDSRVEFQRLYAVLREINAGPHSVIAPGVSSSGIPRGTLVGSPGGNGPPMPVNAIEKIRSHLHLKAKDGMSELSKAVRAADKEKNGYLSPDEFKWVLREVGVEMGGEDLLRLMRTFDTNRDGKVSTAEFLIAVKNDVPPRRFQLIQDAWNKLVTLSLGRPLEEGEATPTYVPVELLVGVYDPAAHPKVLKATWTKDAAIDNFVDFLGEEAALGRVQEEAFIEYLVDQSTGMSMEAYFARYMKVAFGMDDDC
;
A
#
# COMPACT_ATOMS: atom_id res chain seq x y z
N MET A 1 28.64 -9.10 -24.54
CA MET A 1 27.52 -9.31 -23.60
C MET A 1 27.14 -10.78 -23.68
N ASP A 2 27.27 -11.50 -22.58
CA ASP A 2 27.07 -12.95 -22.52
C ASP A 2 25.60 -13.34 -22.78
N VAL A 3 25.34 -13.92 -23.95
CA VAL A 3 24.01 -14.38 -24.45
C VAL A 3 23.30 -15.34 -23.47
N TRP A 4 24.02 -15.96 -22.53
CA TRP A 4 23.44 -16.87 -21.55
C TRP A 4 22.94 -16.17 -20.28
N ARG A 5 23.48 -15.00 -19.91
CA ARG A 5 23.00 -14.22 -18.74
C ARG A 5 21.60 -13.64 -18.97
N SER A 6 21.20 -13.42 -20.22
CA SER A 6 19.85 -12.94 -20.55
C SER A 6 18.74 -13.95 -20.22
N ASN A 7 19.06 -15.24 -20.11
CA ASN A 7 18.07 -16.28 -19.82
C ASN A 7 17.90 -16.54 -18.31
N LEU A 8 18.80 -16.03 -17.46
CA LEU A 8 18.75 -16.24 -16.02
C LEU A 8 17.45 -15.74 -15.37
N PRO A 9 16.92 -14.55 -15.69
CA PRO A 9 15.65 -14.08 -15.11
C PRO A 9 14.48 -15.02 -15.42
N ALA A 10 14.41 -15.57 -16.64
CA ALA A 10 13.36 -16.52 -17.04
C ALA A 10 13.49 -17.84 -16.27
N ILE A 11 14.72 -18.33 -16.07
CA ILE A 11 14.99 -19.53 -15.26
C ILE A 11 14.57 -19.31 -13.80
N LEU A 12 14.95 -18.18 -13.20
CA LEU A 12 14.58 -17.85 -11.82
C LEU A 12 13.06 -17.74 -11.65
N ASN A 13 12.36 -17.11 -12.60
CA ASN A 13 10.89 -17.06 -12.56
C ASN A 13 10.26 -18.45 -12.66
N LYS A 14 10.78 -19.32 -13.54
CA LYS A 14 10.32 -20.72 -13.63
C LYS A 14 10.53 -21.50 -12.34
N LEU A 15 11.65 -21.26 -11.64
CA LEU A 15 11.91 -21.87 -10.34
C LEU A 15 10.97 -21.31 -9.26
N ARG A 16 10.72 -19.99 -9.21
CA ARG A 16 9.76 -19.38 -8.28
C ARG A 16 8.34 -19.91 -8.47
N LEU A 17 7.90 -20.12 -9.71
CA LEU A 17 6.61 -20.76 -9.99
C LEU A 17 6.50 -22.18 -9.41
N GLN A 18 7.60 -22.93 -9.40
CA GLN A 18 7.65 -24.26 -8.78
C GLN A 18 7.66 -24.16 -7.24
N LEU A 19 8.35 -23.15 -6.68
CA LEU A 19 8.33 -22.88 -5.24
C LEU A 19 6.93 -22.54 -4.70
N HIS A 20 6.05 -21.95 -5.52
CA HIS A 20 4.65 -21.71 -5.11
C HIS A 20 3.87 -23.00 -4.80
N HIS A 21 4.28 -24.14 -5.38
CA HIS A 21 3.63 -25.43 -5.16
C HIS A 21 4.24 -26.20 -3.98
N SER A 22 5.55 -26.05 -3.76
CA SER A 22 6.27 -26.81 -2.73
C SER A 22 6.49 -26.06 -1.41
N GLY A 23 6.34 -24.72 -1.42
CA GLY A 23 6.50 -23.87 -0.23
C GLY A 23 7.95 -23.79 0.28
N ARG A 24 8.11 -23.33 1.53
CA ARG A 24 9.43 -23.09 2.15
C ARG A 24 10.25 -24.38 2.33
N GLU A 25 9.63 -25.55 2.37
CA GLU A 25 10.32 -26.83 2.55
C GLU A 25 11.38 -27.08 1.46
N THR A 26 11.20 -26.53 0.25
CA THR A 26 12.23 -26.56 -0.79
C THR A 26 13.48 -25.75 -0.44
N PHE A 27 13.35 -24.61 0.24
CA PHE A 27 14.50 -23.83 0.70
C PHE A 27 15.31 -24.58 1.77
N ALA A 28 14.63 -25.29 2.68
CA ALA A 28 15.29 -26.13 3.67
C ALA A 28 16.10 -27.26 3.02
N LYS A 29 15.49 -27.97 2.05
CA LYS A 29 16.18 -29.01 1.24
C LYS A 29 17.39 -28.44 0.50
N LEU A 30 17.22 -27.29 -0.13
CA LEU A 30 18.30 -26.63 -0.84
C LEU A 30 19.49 -26.30 0.08
N ARG A 31 19.27 -25.75 1.29
CA ARG A 31 20.36 -25.45 2.26
C ARG A 31 21.11 -26.70 2.73
N ASN A 32 20.40 -27.81 2.91
CA ASN A 32 20.99 -29.07 3.37
C ASN A 32 21.60 -29.91 2.22
N GLY A 33 21.41 -29.47 0.97
CA GLY A 33 21.74 -30.22 -0.23
C GLY A 33 23.20 -30.66 -0.34
N ILE A 34 24.15 -29.83 0.08
CA ILE A 34 25.57 -30.21 -0.01
C ILE A 34 25.88 -31.38 0.90
N GLN A 35 25.39 -31.37 2.14
CA GLN A 35 25.64 -32.48 3.08
C GLN A 35 25.04 -33.79 2.59
N GLU A 36 23.94 -33.74 1.84
CA GLU A 36 23.25 -34.92 1.32
C GLU A 36 23.90 -35.46 0.03
N PHE A 37 24.44 -34.59 -0.82
CA PHE A 37 24.88 -34.95 -2.17
C PHE A 37 26.39 -34.90 -2.41
N ASP A 38 27.18 -34.32 -1.50
CA ASP A 38 28.65 -34.32 -1.53
C ASP A 38 29.21 -35.67 -1.06
N LYS A 39 29.12 -36.69 -1.92
CA LYS A 39 29.46 -38.08 -1.56
C LYS A 39 30.95 -38.30 -1.39
N ASP A 40 31.78 -37.50 -2.04
CA ASP A 40 33.23 -37.58 -1.97
C ASP A 40 33.81 -36.68 -0.87
N GLY A 41 32.98 -35.87 -0.21
CA GLY A 41 33.38 -34.98 0.88
C GLY A 41 34.26 -33.83 0.38
N SER A 42 34.17 -33.47 -0.90
CA SER A 42 34.94 -32.39 -1.51
C SER A 42 34.53 -31.00 -1.01
N GLY A 43 33.34 -30.89 -0.37
CA GLY A 43 32.72 -29.63 0.01
C GLY A 43 32.06 -28.92 -1.18
N THR A 44 31.97 -29.57 -2.34
CA THR A 44 31.46 -29.01 -3.59
C THR A 44 30.60 -30.02 -4.33
N LEU A 45 29.67 -29.54 -5.17
CA LEU A 45 28.83 -30.39 -5.99
C LEU A 45 29.24 -30.31 -7.45
N GLU A 46 29.52 -31.45 -8.07
CA GLU A 46 29.65 -31.51 -9.53
C GLU A 46 28.28 -31.37 -10.21
N ARG A 47 28.29 -31.11 -11.52
CA ARG A 47 27.06 -30.88 -12.30
C ARG A 47 25.98 -31.95 -12.10
N ARG A 48 26.37 -33.23 -12.05
CA ARG A 48 25.43 -34.35 -11.87
C ARG A 48 24.84 -34.40 -10.46
N GLU A 49 25.59 -33.97 -9.45
CA GLU A 49 25.12 -33.89 -8.07
C GLU A 49 24.19 -32.69 -7.89
N PHE A 50 24.53 -31.55 -8.49
CA PHE A 50 23.66 -30.39 -8.55
C PHE A 50 22.33 -30.71 -9.25
N GLU A 51 22.34 -31.46 -10.35
CA GLU A 51 21.13 -31.93 -11.03
C GLU A 51 20.24 -32.80 -10.11
N LYS A 52 20.85 -33.74 -9.38
CA LYS A 52 20.15 -34.59 -8.41
C LYS A 52 19.58 -33.78 -7.25
N LEU A 53 20.32 -32.80 -6.74
CA LEU A 53 19.86 -31.88 -5.71
C LEU A 53 18.62 -31.11 -6.20
N MET A 54 18.66 -30.52 -7.39
CA MET A 54 17.52 -29.81 -7.95
C MET A 54 16.29 -30.72 -8.09
N GLY A 55 16.47 -31.95 -8.59
CA GLY A 55 15.41 -32.94 -8.67
C GLY A 55 14.83 -33.36 -7.31
N TRP A 56 15.68 -33.57 -6.31
CA TRP A 56 15.25 -33.90 -4.93
C TRP A 56 14.48 -32.76 -4.25
N CYS A 57 14.84 -31.52 -4.57
CA CYS A 57 14.13 -30.31 -4.18
C CYS A 57 12.79 -30.12 -4.91
N GLY A 58 12.50 -30.93 -5.93
CA GLY A 58 11.31 -30.79 -6.78
C GLY A 58 11.41 -29.66 -7.81
N LEU A 59 12.63 -29.24 -8.14
CA LEU A 59 12.91 -28.15 -9.08
C LEU A 59 13.37 -28.72 -10.43
N PHE A 60 12.48 -28.64 -11.41
CA PHE A 60 12.67 -29.19 -12.75
C PHE A 60 13.04 -28.09 -13.75
N LEU A 61 14.17 -28.29 -14.41
CA LEU A 61 14.67 -27.43 -15.48
C LEU A 61 15.01 -28.29 -16.70
N THR A 62 14.95 -27.70 -17.88
CA THR A 62 15.50 -28.33 -19.08
C THR A 62 17.03 -28.42 -18.96
N THR A 63 17.65 -29.31 -19.71
CA THR A 63 19.11 -29.47 -19.70
C THR A 63 19.85 -28.18 -20.01
N GLN A 64 19.30 -27.34 -20.90
CA GLN A 64 19.89 -26.05 -21.24
C GLN A 64 19.76 -25.04 -20.08
N GLU A 65 18.57 -24.90 -19.50
CA GLU A 65 18.33 -24.04 -18.33
C GLU A 65 19.20 -24.45 -17.14
N LEU A 66 19.29 -25.75 -16.84
CA LEU A 66 20.13 -26.28 -15.78
C LEU A 66 21.63 -25.99 -16.04
N SER A 67 22.08 -26.13 -17.29
CA SER A 67 23.46 -25.77 -17.66
C SER A 67 23.76 -24.30 -17.44
N THR A 68 22.82 -23.43 -17.84
CA THR A 68 22.94 -21.98 -17.64
C THR A 68 22.97 -21.65 -16.16
N LEU A 69 22.05 -22.22 -15.38
CA LEU A 69 21.99 -22.00 -13.93
C LEU A 69 23.27 -22.47 -13.25
N PHE A 70 23.72 -23.71 -13.50
CA PHE A 70 24.92 -24.27 -12.89
C PHE A 70 26.15 -23.37 -13.10
N ARG A 71 26.33 -22.85 -14.32
CA ARG A 71 27.44 -21.92 -14.63
C ARG A 71 27.35 -20.60 -13.89
N VAL A 72 26.15 -20.02 -13.79
CA VAL A 72 25.91 -18.79 -13.01
C VAL A 72 26.26 -19.03 -11.54
N VAL A 73 25.78 -20.15 -10.99
CA VAL A 73 25.95 -20.49 -9.57
C VAL A 73 27.42 -20.77 -9.25
N ALA A 74 28.10 -21.58 -10.05
CA ALA A 74 29.54 -21.87 -9.91
C ALA A 74 30.46 -20.66 -10.18
N GLY A 75 29.91 -19.47 -10.51
CA GLY A 75 30.69 -18.27 -10.75
C GLY A 75 31.56 -18.31 -12.01
N GLU A 76 31.28 -19.22 -12.96
CA GLU A 76 32.09 -19.34 -14.18
C GLU A 76 31.93 -18.11 -15.08
N THR A 77 33.06 -17.47 -15.38
CA THR A 77 33.15 -16.42 -16.40
C THR A 77 33.60 -16.96 -17.77
N GLU A 78 34.20 -18.15 -17.80
CA GLU A 78 34.64 -18.86 -19.01
C GLU A 78 34.24 -20.35 -18.97
N PRO A 79 33.99 -21.00 -20.11
CA PRO A 79 33.61 -22.41 -20.17
C PRO A 79 34.79 -23.32 -19.80
N SER A 80 35.01 -23.50 -18.50
CA SER A 80 35.90 -24.53 -17.96
C SER A 80 35.17 -25.86 -17.89
N CYS A 81 35.93 -26.95 -17.96
CA CYS A 81 35.42 -28.32 -17.92
C CYS A 81 35.22 -28.86 -16.49
N ILE A 82 35.51 -28.06 -15.46
CA ILE A 82 35.57 -28.52 -14.04
C ILE A 82 34.88 -27.51 -13.10
N ALA A 83 33.76 -26.91 -13.49
CA ALA A 83 32.96 -26.16 -12.53
C ALA A 83 32.38 -27.08 -11.46
N THR A 84 32.47 -26.64 -10.21
CA THR A 84 31.81 -27.22 -9.06
C THR A 84 31.07 -26.12 -8.31
N VAL A 85 30.04 -26.50 -7.56
CA VAL A 85 29.21 -25.58 -6.78
C VAL A 85 29.52 -25.77 -5.30
N SER A 86 30.12 -24.78 -4.67
CA SER A 86 30.40 -24.79 -3.23
C SER A 86 29.18 -24.39 -2.40
N LYS A 87 29.31 -24.47 -1.07
CA LYS A 87 28.29 -23.96 -0.13
C LYS A 87 28.05 -22.46 -0.25
N GLY A 88 29.10 -21.68 -0.50
CA GLY A 88 28.97 -20.25 -0.75
C GLY A 88 28.19 -19.96 -2.03
N ASP A 89 28.43 -20.75 -3.07
CA ASP A 89 27.75 -20.62 -4.37
C ASP A 89 26.26 -20.95 -4.26
N LEU A 90 25.90 -22.01 -3.51
CA LEU A 90 24.50 -22.30 -3.21
C LEU A 90 23.82 -21.19 -2.40
N ASN A 91 24.51 -20.61 -1.42
CA ASN A 91 23.95 -19.48 -0.65
C ASN A 91 23.66 -18.29 -1.57
N ARG A 92 24.58 -17.96 -2.48
CA ARG A 92 24.37 -16.91 -3.49
C ARG A 92 23.21 -17.25 -4.43
N PHE A 93 23.09 -18.51 -4.85
CA PHE A 93 21.95 -18.97 -5.61
C PHE A 93 20.64 -18.78 -4.85
N PHE A 94 20.61 -19.02 -3.53
CA PHE A 94 19.41 -18.81 -2.71
C PHE A 94 19.02 -17.34 -2.64
N GLU A 95 19.99 -16.43 -2.51
CA GLU A 95 19.73 -14.99 -2.56
C GLU A 95 19.12 -14.58 -3.91
N LEU A 96 19.64 -15.12 -5.03
CA LEU A 96 19.06 -14.89 -6.36
C LEU A 96 17.64 -15.46 -6.48
N LEU A 97 17.39 -16.64 -5.91
CA LEU A 97 16.10 -17.32 -5.98
C LEU A 97 15.05 -16.60 -5.13
N ARG A 98 15.38 -16.18 -3.90
CA ARG A 98 14.52 -15.34 -3.05
C ARG A 98 14.13 -14.05 -3.77
N GLY A 99 15.12 -13.35 -4.32
CA GLY A 99 14.92 -11.97 -4.78
C GLY A 99 14.60 -11.02 -3.63
N SER A 100 14.30 -9.77 -3.97
CA SER A 100 13.90 -8.75 -2.99
C SER A 100 12.40 -8.78 -2.72
N LEU A 101 12.00 -8.38 -1.52
CA LEU A 101 10.60 -8.09 -1.22
C LEU A 101 10.05 -7.01 -2.17
N PRO A 102 8.88 -7.22 -2.82
CA PRO A 102 8.14 -6.14 -3.46
C PRO A 102 7.84 -5.01 -2.46
N SER A 103 7.77 -3.74 -2.90
CA SER A 103 7.66 -2.57 -2.00
C SER A 103 6.57 -2.73 -0.94
N ALA A 104 5.36 -3.16 -1.34
CA ALA A 104 4.26 -3.35 -0.41
C ALA A 104 4.54 -4.44 0.65
N ARG A 105 5.19 -5.55 0.26
CA ARG A 105 5.57 -6.61 1.20
C ARG A 105 6.75 -6.19 2.08
N ALA A 106 7.72 -5.47 1.53
CA ALA A 106 8.85 -4.92 2.29
C ALA A 106 8.36 -4.01 3.41
N GLU A 107 7.45 -3.10 3.08
CA GLU A 107 6.88 -2.16 4.03
C GLU A 107 6.06 -2.84 5.14
N MET A 108 5.31 -3.91 4.84
CA MET A 108 4.64 -4.72 5.87
C MET A 108 5.63 -5.40 6.82
N VAL A 109 6.72 -5.93 6.28
CA VAL A 109 7.76 -6.62 7.07
C VAL A 109 8.51 -5.62 7.95
N GLU A 110 8.87 -4.46 7.41
CA GLU A 110 9.48 -3.35 8.17
C GLU A 110 8.55 -2.86 9.29
N PHE A 111 7.26 -2.70 9.02
CA PHE A 111 6.27 -2.33 10.02
C PHE A 111 6.19 -3.37 11.14
N ALA A 112 6.07 -4.64 10.79
CA ALA A 112 6.02 -5.70 11.78
C ALA A 112 7.29 -5.79 12.63
N TRP A 113 8.46 -5.62 12.01
CA TRP A 113 9.72 -5.56 12.73
C TRP A 113 9.76 -4.40 13.74
N SER A 114 9.27 -3.22 13.36
CA SER A 114 9.24 -2.06 14.27
C SER A 114 8.34 -2.25 15.49
N GLN A 115 7.33 -3.13 15.40
CA GLN A 115 6.47 -3.47 16.54
C GLN A 115 7.13 -4.49 17.47
N LEU A 116 8.08 -5.28 16.96
CA LEU A 116 8.85 -6.24 17.75
C LEU A 116 10.07 -5.58 18.40
N ASP A 117 10.77 -4.72 17.67
CA ASP A 117 11.97 -3.99 18.13
C ASP A 117 11.65 -2.53 18.46
N ILE A 118 10.75 -2.32 19.42
CA ILE A 118 10.28 -0.99 19.84
C ILE A 118 11.44 -0.11 20.32
N GLU A 119 12.44 -0.72 20.97
CA GLU A 119 13.61 -0.02 21.50
C GLU A 119 14.69 0.25 20.43
N GLY A 120 14.52 -0.24 19.20
CA GLY A 120 15.45 -0.04 18.09
C GLY A 120 16.84 -0.64 18.32
N LYS A 121 16.91 -1.80 18.99
CA LYS A 121 18.17 -2.50 19.29
C LYS A 121 18.72 -3.25 18.08
N GLY A 122 17.92 -3.45 17.04
CA GLY A 122 18.21 -4.24 15.85
C GLY A 122 18.12 -5.75 16.07
N ALA A 123 17.69 -6.20 17.25
CA ALA A 123 17.57 -7.61 17.60
C ALA A 123 16.57 -7.87 18.74
N VAL A 124 15.88 -9.00 18.68
CA VAL A 124 14.94 -9.49 19.69
C VAL A 124 15.22 -10.95 20.06
N ASP A 125 14.80 -11.36 21.24
CA ASP A 125 14.87 -12.76 21.66
C ASP A 125 13.90 -13.65 20.85
N LEU A 126 14.32 -14.86 20.50
CA LEU A 126 13.52 -15.78 19.71
C LEU A 126 12.22 -16.18 20.43
N GLU A 127 12.27 -16.44 21.75
CA GLU A 127 11.07 -16.78 22.52
C GLU A 127 10.09 -15.61 22.57
N PHE A 128 10.59 -14.38 22.68
CA PHE A 128 9.76 -13.18 22.59
C PHE A 128 9.05 -13.10 21.23
N LEU A 129 9.77 -13.28 20.12
CA LEU A 129 9.18 -13.27 18.78
C LEU A 129 8.12 -14.38 18.62
N ILE A 130 8.40 -15.59 19.10
CA ILE A 130 7.44 -16.71 19.05
C ILE A 130 6.20 -16.40 19.89
N SER A 131 6.36 -15.75 21.06
CA SER A 131 5.23 -15.37 21.92
C SER A 131 4.35 -14.29 21.32
N ALA A 132 4.93 -13.41 20.48
CA ALA A 132 4.20 -12.40 19.72
C ALA A 132 3.44 -13.01 18.53
N PHE A 133 3.82 -14.21 18.09
CA PHE A 133 3.17 -14.91 16.98
C PHE A 133 1.87 -15.61 17.45
N ASN A 134 0.74 -15.21 16.87
CA ASN A 134 -0.56 -15.83 17.05
C ASN A 134 -0.80 -16.94 16.00
N PRO A 135 -0.63 -18.23 16.36
CA PRO A 135 -0.79 -19.32 15.42
C PRO A 135 -2.24 -19.54 14.99
N LEU A 136 -3.24 -19.05 15.75
CA LEU A 136 -4.65 -19.20 15.41
C LEU A 136 -5.06 -18.36 14.20
N ARG A 137 -4.31 -17.29 13.91
CA ARG A 137 -4.50 -16.43 12.74
C ARG A 137 -3.69 -16.89 11.52
N HIS A 138 -2.94 -18.00 11.64
CA HIS A 138 -2.21 -18.58 10.51
C HIS A 138 -3.21 -19.14 9.48
N PRO A 139 -3.11 -18.80 8.18
CA PRO A 139 -4.11 -19.19 7.17
C PRO A 139 -4.43 -20.68 7.10
N HIS A 140 -3.42 -21.55 7.26
CA HIS A 140 -3.64 -23.00 7.28
C HIS A 140 -4.20 -23.55 8.60
N VAL A 141 -4.05 -22.82 9.71
CA VAL A 141 -4.63 -23.18 11.00
C VAL A 141 -6.11 -22.80 11.02
N GLU A 142 -6.45 -21.61 10.53
CA GLU A 142 -7.84 -21.19 10.29
C GLU A 142 -8.58 -22.18 9.37
N ALA A 143 -7.89 -22.66 8.33
CA ALA A 143 -8.40 -23.67 7.40
C ALA A 143 -8.48 -25.10 7.97
N GLY A 144 -8.04 -25.34 9.21
CA GLY A 144 -7.97 -26.67 9.82
C GLY A 144 -6.97 -27.64 9.16
N ARG A 145 -6.07 -27.13 8.31
CA ARG A 145 -5.04 -27.93 7.60
C ARG A 145 -3.72 -28.04 8.37
N LEU A 146 -3.53 -27.23 9.41
CA LEU A 146 -2.33 -27.18 10.23
C LEU A 146 -2.73 -27.01 11.70
N SER A 147 -2.02 -27.65 12.62
CA SER A 147 -2.24 -27.41 14.05
C SER A 147 -1.49 -26.14 14.49
N PRO A 148 -1.99 -25.41 15.51
CA PRO A 148 -1.29 -24.25 16.07
C PRO A 148 0.14 -24.57 16.51
N ASP A 149 0.33 -25.71 17.19
CA ASP A 149 1.64 -26.15 17.69
C ASP A 149 2.62 -26.43 16.54
N THR A 150 2.13 -27.06 15.46
CA THR A 150 2.94 -27.28 14.27
C THR A 150 3.30 -25.97 13.57
N ALA A 151 2.43 -24.95 13.60
CA ALA A 151 2.74 -23.64 13.03
C ALA A 151 3.87 -22.95 13.80
N ILE A 152 3.83 -23.00 15.13
CA ILE A 152 4.92 -22.48 15.99
C ILE A 152 6.23 -23.24 15.74
N GLN A 153 6.18 -24.57 15.70
CA GLN A 153 7.38 -25.38 15.47
C GLN A 153 8.01 -25.05 14.12
N ARG A 154 7.21 -24.92 13.06
CA ARG A 154 7.68 -24.52 11.73
C ARG A 154 8.31 -23.13 11.72
N LEU A 155 7.80 -22.19 12.53
CA LEU A 155 8.38 -20.86 12.67
C LEU A 155 9.77 -20.94 13.34
N ARG A 156 9.90 -21.73 14.42
CA ARG A 156 11.19 -21.97 15.09
C ARG A 156 12.21 -22.62 14.16
N ASP A 157 11.82 -23.69 13.50
CA ASP A 157 12.68 -24.42 12.57
C ASP A 157 13.18 -23.50 11.45
N ALA A 158 12.31 -22.64 10.91
CA ALA A 158 12.68 -21.69 9.88
C ALA A 158 13.71 -20.65 10.36
N PHE A 159 13.61 -20.15 11.59
CA PHE A 159 14.63 -19.25 12.15
C PHE A 159 15.94 -19.99 12.46
N ALA A 160 15.86 -21.21 12.99
CA ALA A 160 17.04 -22.05 13.21
C ALA A 160 17.81 -22.33 11.91
N GLU A 161 17.09 -22.60 10.82
CA GLU A 161 17.65 -22.78 9.49
C GLU A 161 18.32 -21.51 8.91
N LEU A 162 17.89 -20.33 9.36
CA LEU A 162 18.51 -19.04 9.01
C LEU A 162 19.73 -18.72 9.88
N GLY A 163 20.12 -19.62 10.79
CA GLY A 163 21.27 -19.46 11.66
C GLY A 163 20.97 -18.77 13.00
N CYS A 164 19.69 -18.57 13.32
CA CYS A 164 19.27 -18.04 14.62
C CYS A 164 19.28 -19.15 15.68
N THR A 165 20.00 -18.96 16.80
CA THR A 165 19.87 -19.85 17.97
C THR A 165 18.86 -19.27 18.95
N ASP A 166 19.15 -18.09 19.49
CA ASP A 166 18.35 -17.46 20.56
C ASP A 166 17.99 -16.01 20.24
N VAL A 167 18.67 -15.39 19.28
CA VAL A 167 18.52 -13.96 18.94
C VAL A 167 18.17 -13.80 17.47
N VAL A 168 17.03 -13.17 17.21
CA VAL A 168 16.55 -12.82 15.88
C VAL A 168 16.97 -11.38 15.60
N THR A 169 17.66 -11.15 14.48
CA THR A 169 18.01 -9.81 13.99
C THR A 169 17.01 -9.38 12.92
N GLU A 170 17.02 -8.10 12.57
CA GLU A 170 16.22 -7.59 11.45
C GLU A 170 16.51 -8.37 10.15
N ASP A 171 17.77 -8.67 9.88
CA ASP A 171 18.19 -9.45 8.71
C ASP A 171 17.62 -10.89 8.73
N HIS A 172 17.61 -11.57 9.89
CA HIS A 172 16.96 -12.88 10.03
C HIS A 172 15.45 -12.79 9.75
N PHE A 173 14.79 -11.77 10.29
CA PHE A 173 13.36 -11.54 10.11
C PHE A 173 13.00 -11.25 8.65
N VAL A 174 13.72 -10.34 8.00
CA VAL A 174 13.53 -9.98 6.59
C VAL A 174 13.76 -11.20 5.70
N LYS A 175 14.86 -11.96 5.91
CA LYS A 175 15.14 -13.19 5.14
C LYS A 175 14.04 -14.24 5.31
N TYR A 176 13.47 -14.36 6.50
CA TYR A 176 12.32 -15.24 6.71
C TYR A 176 11.14 -14.83 5.82
N PHE A 177 10.80 -13.54 5.73
CA PHE A 177 9.68 -13.08 4.91
C PHE A 177 9.99 -12.99 3.41
N GLU A 178 11.25 -12.79 3.01
CA GLU A 178 11.69 -12.94 1.62
C GLU A 178 11.42 -14.35 1.09
N GLU A 179 11.70 -15.39 1.90
CA GLU A 179 11.42 -16.77 1.53
C GLU A 179 9.92 -17.06 1.42
N LEU A 180 9.10 -16.52 2.33
CA LEU A 180 7.63 -16.61 2.20
C LEU A 180 7.16 -15.87 0.96
N SER A 181 7.73 -14.71 0.68
CA SER A 181 7.38 -13.89 -0.46
C SER A 181 7.69 -14.63 -1.76
N ALA A 182 8.87 -15.24 -1.87
CA ALA A 182 9.25 -16.05 -3.03
C ALA A 182 8.35 -17.28 -3.22
N CYS A 183 7.82 -17.84 -2.13
CA CYS A 183 6.86 -18.95 -2.16
C CYS A 183 5.40 -18.50 -2.34
N THR A 184 5.07 -17.22 -2.19
CA THR A 184 3.69 -16.73 -2.26
C THR A 184 3.51 -15.92 -3.54
N PRO A 185 2.72 -16.39 -4.51
CA PRO A 185 2.50 -15.66 -5.75
C PRO A 185 1.75 -14.35 -5.48
N PRO A 186 1.88 -13.31 -6.34
CA PRO A 186 1.24 -12.01 -6.14
C PRO A 186 -0.29 -12.09 -5.97
N GLU A 187 -0.95 -13.04 -6.64
CA GLU A 187 -2.41 -13.24 -6.54
C GLU A 187 -2.83 -13.76 -5.16
N LYS A 188 -1.87 -14.17 -4.32
CA LYS A 188 -2.09 -14.63 -2.95
C LYS A 188 -1.52 -13.65 -1.91
N ASP A 189 -1.38 -12.37 -2.26
CA ASP A 189 -0.91 -11.32 -1.34
C ASP A 189 -1.74 -11.24 -0.05
N LEU A 190 -3.05 -11.50 -0.12
CA LEU A 190 -3.91 -11.60 1.06
C LEU A 190 -3.45 -12.67 2.05
N VAL A 191 -2.92 -13.81 1.56
CA VAL A 191 -2.39 -14.88 2.40
C VAL A 191 -1.09 -14.44 3.05
N PHE A 192 -0.20 -13.78 2.29
CA PHE A 192 1.04 -13.21 2.83
C PHE A 192 0.74 -12.16 3.90
N ARG A 193 -0.18 -11.25 3.60
CA ARG A 193 -0.66 -10.19 4.50
C ARG A 193 -1.26 -10.77 5.78
N ARG A 194 -2.14 -11.77 5.68
CA ARG A 194 -2.75 -12.41 6.86
C ARG A 194 -1.72 -13.13 7.72
N LEU A 195 -0.74 -13.79 7.10
CA LEU A 195 0.36 -14.42 7.81
C LEU A 195 1.25 -13.40 8.53
N MET A 196 1.50 -12.24 7.90
CA MET A 196 2.32 -11.18 8.46
C MET A 196 1.60 -10.42 9.58
N LEU A 197 0.42 -9.88 9.30
CA LEU A 197 -0.31 -9.01 10.23
C LEU A 197 -1.09 -9.81 11.26
N GLY A 198 -1.92 -10.74 10.80
CA GLY A 198 -2.70 -11.61 11.69
C GLY A 198 -1.80 -12.50 12.53
N GLY A 199 -0.72 -13.01 11.94
CA GLY A 199 0.28 -13.81 12.64
C GLY A 199 1.00 -13.05 13.75
N PHE A 200 1.25 -11.74 13.64
CA PHE A 200 1.90 -10.96 14.70
C PHE A 200 0.92 -10.09 15.51
N SER A 201 -0.38 -10.41 15.44
CA SER A 201 -1.47 -9.66 16.10
C SER A 201 -1.45 -8.16 15.80
N LEU A 202 -1.00 -7.79 14.61
CA LEU A 202 -1.06 -6.44 14.08
C LEU A 202 -2.46 -6.27 13.48
N GLU A 203 -3.42 -5.82 14.29
CA GLU A 203 -4.84 -5.74 13.93
C GLU A 203 -5.11 -4.90 12.69
N THR A 204 -4.23 -3.93 12.42
CA THR A 204 -4.26 -3.14 11.19
C THR A 204 -2.85 -3.03 10.62
N GLY A 205 -2.67 -3.59 9.44
CA GLY A 205 -1.56 -3.27 8.59
C GLY A 205 -1.69 -1.91 7.95
N PRO A 206 -0.61 -1.42 7.38
CA PRO A 206 -0.53 -0.09 6.79
C PRO A 206 -1.27 0.06 5.45
N PHE A 207 -1.73 -1.06 4.90
CA PHE A 207 -2.59 -1.14 3.73
C PHE A 207 -4.04 -1.47 4.15
N ASP A 208 -4.37 -1.44 5.45
CA ASP A 208 -5.75 -1.68 5.90
C ASP A 208 -6.58 -0.46 5.55
N VAL A 209 -7.58 -0.75 4.75
CA VAL A 209 -8.60 0.18 4.34
C VAL A 209 -9.62 0.12 5.46
N SER A 210 -9.92 1.25 6.10
CA SER A 210 -10.87 1.26 7.21
C SER A 210 -12.18 0.59 6.79
N GLU A 211 -12.86 -0.09 7.72
CA GLU A 211 -14.17 -0.72 7.42
C GLU A 211 -15.15 0.30 6.84
N GLU A 212 -15.08 1.55 7.30
CA GLU A 212 -15.83 2.69 6.75
C GLU A 212 -15.49 2.93 5.27
N ARG A 213 -14.20 2.98 4.93
CA ARG A 213 -13.74 3.18 3.54
C ARG A 213 -14.09 2.01 2.63
N VAL A 214 -13.99 0.77 3.12
CA VAL A 214 -14.47 -0.41 2.41
C VAL A 214 -15.98 -0.29 2.17
N GLY A 215 -16.74 0.14 3.18
CA GLY A 215 -18.16 0.45 3.09
C GLY A 215 -18.49 1.51 2.04
N ASP A 216 -17.74 2.61 1.98
CA ASP A 216 -17.89 3.68 0.99
C ASP A 216 -17.67 3.17 -0.43
N ILE A 217 -16.67 2.32 -0.64
CA ILE A 217 -16.38 1.74 -1.95
C ILE A 217 -17.52 0.81 -2.36
N ILE A 218 -18.00 -0.05 -1.45
CA ILE A 218 -19.14 -0.95 -1.71
C ILE A 218 -20.42 -0.16 -2.02
N LEU A 219 -20.65 0.95 -1.31
CA LEU A 219 -21.77 1.85 -1.59
C LEU A 219 -21.61 2.49 -2.98
N GLY A 220 -20.40 2.93 -3.34
CA GLY A 220 -20.08 3.41 -4.68
C GLY A 220 -20.32 2.37 -5.78
N MET A 221 -19.99 1.09 -5.54
CA MET A 221 -20.32 -0.02 -6.44
C MET A 221 -21.83 -0.12 -6.65
N TYR A 222 -22.60 -0.07 -5.57
CA TYR A 222 -24.05 -0.14 -5.60
C TYR A 222 -24.67 1.03 -6.40
N GLU A 223 -24.22 2.27 -6.16
CA GLU A 223 -24.69 3.47 -6.87
C GLU A 223 -24.40 3.41 -8.38
N LYS A 224 -23.21 2.92 -8.76
CA LYS A 224 -22.84 2.75 -10.17
C LYS A 224 -23.69 1.66 -10.85
N LEU A 225 -23.94 0.55 -10.16
CA LEU A 225 -24.83 -0.50 -10.63
C LEU A 225 -26.29 -0.01 -10.78
N GLN A 226 -26.77 0.85 -9.87
CA GLN A 226 -28.06 1.53 -10.02
C GLN A 226 -28.09 2.48 -11.23
N CYS A 227 -27.01 3.22 -11.51
CA CYS A 227 -26.94 4.06 -12.70
C CYS A 227 -27.01 3.23 -14.00
N LEU A 228 -26.32 2.08 -14.02
CA LEU A 228 -26.37 1.14 -15.14
C LEU A 228 -27.75 0.49 -15.31
N GLN A 229 -28.48 0.23 -14.20
CA GLN A 229 -29.88 -0.17 -14.25
C GLN A 229 -30.71 0.88 -15.01
N ARG A 230 -30.66 2.15 -14.59
CA ARG A 230 -31.48 3.24 -15.17
C ARG A 230 -31.30 3.42 -16.68
N GLN A 231 -30.17 2.99 -17.23
CA GLN A 231 -29.88 3.10 -18.65
C GLN A 231 -30.26 1.85 -19.47
N LYS A 232 -30.18 0.63 -18.91
CA LYS A 232 -30.19 -0.62 -19.71
C LYS A 232 -30.85 -1.86 -19.08
N SER A 233 -31.33 -1.84 -17.82
CA SER A 233 -31.87 -3.05 -17.16
C SER A 233 -33.09 -2.80 -16.24
N PRO A 234 -34.02 -3.76 -16.10
CA PRO A 234 -35.22 -3.58 -15.27
C PRO A 234 -34.97 -3.49 -13.75
N SER A 235 -33.91 -4.14 -13.24
CA SER A 235 -33.60 -4.20 -11.80
C SER A 235 -32.09 -4.15 -11.53
N VAL A 236 -31.69 -3.69 -10.33
CA VAL A 236 -30.28 -3.72 -9.87
C VAL A 236 -29.72 -5.15 -9.92
N TYR A 237 -30.54 -6.15 -9.58
CA TYR A 237 -30.19 -7.57 -9.71
C TYR A 237 -29.76 -7.92 -11.14
N GLN A 238 -30.57 -7.56 -12.14
CA GLN A 238 -30.27 -7.89 -13.53
C GLN A 238 -29.11 -7.10 -14.10
N ALA A 239 -28.89 -5.85 -13.64
CA ALA A 239 -27.71 -5.09 -14.00
C ALA A 239 -26.44 -5.73 -13.42
N CYS A 240 -26.45 -6.05 -12.13
CA CYS A 240 -25.34 -6.72 -11.43
C CYS A 240 -25.06 -8.10 -12.03
N HIS A 241 -26.08 -8.93 -12.25
CA HIS A 241 -25.94 -10.27 -12.85
C HIS A 241 -25.39 -10.23 -14.27
N LYS A 242 -25.81 -9.27 -15.11
CA LYS A 242 -25.26 -9.11 -16.47
C LYS A 242 -23.80 -8.68 -16.45
N CYS A 243 -23.44 -7.72 -15.60
CA CYS A 243 -22.05 -7.27 -15.47
C CYS A 243 -21.17 -8.38 -14.89
N PHE A 244 -21.65 -9.10 -13.88
CA PHE A 244 -20.90 -10.20 -13.27
C PHE A 244 -20.63 -11.32 -14.30
N HIS A 245 -21.65 -11.76 -15.03
CA HIS A 245 -21.49 -12.80 -16.06
C HIS A 245 -20.65 -12.37 -17.27
N LEU A 246 -20.49 -11.05 -17.51
CA LEU A 246 -19.59 -10.55 -18.55
C LEU A 246 -18.11 -10.83 -18.21
N PHE A 247 -17.77 -10.87 -16.92
CA PHE A 247 -16.39 -11.03 -16.45
C PHE A 247 -16.08 -12.43 -15.90
N ASP A 248 -17.09 -13.21 -15.55
CA ASP A 248 -17.02 -14.65 -15.22
C ASP A 248 -16.74 -15.47 -16.49
N LYS A 249 -15.51 -15.40 -17.01
CA LYS A 249 -15.14 -15.96 -18.33
C LYS A 249 -15.16 -17.48 -18.34
N ASP A 250 -14.93 -18.09 -17.19
CA ASP A 250 -14.96 -19.53 -16.99
C ASP A 250 -16.36 -20.07 -16.62
N GLU A 251 -17.37 -19.19 -16.55
CA GLU A 251 -18.76 -19.49 -16.16
C GLU A 251 -18.86 -20.28 -14.84
N CYS A 252 -17.90 -20.09 -13.94
CA CYS A 252 -17.85 -20.84 -12.69
C CYS A 252 -18.77 -20.26 -11.61
N GLY A 253 -19.37 -19.08 -11.87
CA GLY A 253 -20.28 -18.40 -10.95
C GLY A 253 -19.56 -17.59 -9.86
N ALA A 254 -18.24 -17.42 -9.98
CA ALA A 254 -17.42 -16.69 -9.02
C ALA A 254 -16.25 -15.97 -9.71
N LEU A 255 -16.04 -14.69 -9.40
CA LEU A 255 -14.95 -13.91 -9.98
C LEU A 255 -13.65 -14.13 -9.22
N ASP A 256 -12.57 -14.43 -9.93
CA ASP A 256 -11.22 -14.30 -9.36
C ASP A 256 -10.81 -12.83 -9.20
N PHE A 257 -9.63 -12.58 -8.62
CA PHE A 257 -9.16 -11.21 -8.36
C PHE A 257 -9.06 -10.35 -9.63
N ASN A 258 -8.60 -10.93 -10.74
CA ASN A 258 -8.43 -10.21 -12.00
C ASN A 258 -9.78 -9.91 -12.64
N GLU A 259 -10.69 -10.88 -12.63
CA GLU A 259 -12.06 -10.72 -13.12
C GLU A 259 -12.84 -9.70 -12.28
N PHE A 260 -12.64 -9.70 -10.96
CA PHE A 260 -13.23 -8.70 -10.06
C PHE A 260 -12.63 -7.30 -10.30
N SER A 261 -11.32 -7.19 -10.55
CA SER A 261 -10.67 -5.93 -10.94
C SER A 261 -11.28 -5.34 -12.21
N ASP A 262 -11.45 -6.17 -13.24
CA ASP A 262 -12.04 -5.77 -14.51
C ASP A 262 -13.52 -5.39 -14.35
N PHE A 263 -14.26 -6.15 -13.51
CA PHE A 263 -15.63 -5.83 -13.14
C PHE A 263 -15.76 -4.44 -12.49
N MET A 264 -14.91 -4.13 -11.49
CA MET A 264 -14.89 -2.84 -10.79
C MET A 264 -14.61 -1.67 -11.74
N LYS A 265 -13.60 -1.82 -12.61
CA LYS A 265 -13.28 -0.83 -13.65
C LYS A 265 -14.44 -0.64 -14.62
N HIS A 266 -15.11 -1.71 -15.01
CA HIS A 266 -16.22 -1.66 -15.97
C HIS A 266 -17.46 -0.93 -15.42
N ILE A 267 -17.79 -1.13 -14.14
CA ILE A 267 -18.87 -0.39 -13.49
C ILE A 267 -18.45 1.06 -13.16
N GLY A 268 -17.19 1.43 -13.38
CA GLY A 268 -16.68 2.78 -13.19
C GLY A 268 -16.33 3.11 -11.73
N VAL A 269 -15.97 2.09 -10.96
CA VAL A 269 -15.37 2.24 -9.62
C VAL A 269 -13.87 2.01 -9.77
N LEU A 270 -13.11 3.10 -9.67
CA LEU A 270 -11.65 3.08 -9.73
C LEU A 270 -11.13 3.33 -8.32
N VAL A 271 -10.38 2.38 -7.80
CA VAL A 271 -9.81 2.40 -6.45
C VAL A 271 -8.35 1.96 -6.52
N ALA A 272 -7.57 2.31 -5.49
CA ALA A 272 -6.19 1.88 -5.41
C ALA A 272 -6.11 0.33 -5.29
N GLN A 273 -4.96 -0.24 -5.65
CA GLN A 273 -4.76 -1.69 -5.64
C GLN A 273 -5.08 -2.33 -4.27
N HIS A 274 -4.64 -1.69 -3.18
CA HIS A 274 -4.89 -2.17 -1.82
C HIS A 274 -6.36 -2.04 -1.38
N GLU A 275 -7.07 -1.01 -1.88
CA GLU A 275 -8.52 -0.84 -1.70
C GLU A 275 -9.32 -1.92 -2.43
N LEU A 276 -8.91 -2.24 -3.66
CA LEU A 276 -9.48 -3.34 -4.43
C LEU A 276 -9.29 -4.69 -3.72
N GLU A 277 -8.09 -4.94 -3.19
CA GLU A 277 -7.78 -6.15 -2.41
C GLU A 277 -8.58 -6.25 -1.11
N ALA A 278 -8.79 -5.14 -0.40
CA ALA A 278 -9.61 -5.10 0.81
C ALA A 278 -11.09 -5.40 0.52
N VAL A 279 -11.66 -4.74 -0.49
CA VAL A 279 -13.05 -4.97 -0.91
C VAL A 279 -13.23 -6.39 -1.47
N PHE A 280 -12.25 -6.88 -2.23
CA PHE A 280 -12.24 -8.27 -2.69
C PHE A 280 -12.22 -9.24 -1.51
N GLY A 281 -11.40 -8.98 -0.49
CA GLY A 281 -11.31 -9.79 0.73
C GLY A 281 -12.61 -9.86 1.53
N GLU A 282 -13.40 -8.79 1.54
CA GLU A 282 -14.72 -8.76 2.20
C GLU A 282 -15.71 -9.73 1.53
N PHE A 283 -15.69 -9.77 0.20
CA PHE A 283 -16.55 -10.64 -0.59
C PHE A 283 -15.98 -12.06 -0.77
N ALA A 284 -14.66 -12.24 -0.74
CA ALA A 284 -14.02 -13.53 -0.94
C ALA A 284 -14.19 -14.40 0.32
N GLY A 285 -14.73 -15.61 0.12
CA GLY A 285 -14.83 -16.60 1.19
C GLY A 285 -13.47 -17.03 1.73
N SER A 286 -13.49 -17.67 2.91
CA SER A 286 -12.31 -18.00 3.74
C SER A 286 -11.12 -18.67 3.03
N LEU A 287 -11.28 -19.23 1.82
CA LEU A 287 -10.27 -20.14 1.27
C LEU A 287 -10.10 -20.14 -0.26
N ASP A 288 -11.10 -19.71 -1.04
CA ASP A 288 -11.08 -19.96 -2.49
C ASP A 288 -10.56 -18.79 -3.33
N SER A 289 -10.21 -17.65 -2.70
CA SER A 289 -9.70 -16.46 -3.41
C SER A 289 -10.60 -16.04 -4.58
N ARG A 290 -11.94 -16.20 -4.42
CA ARG A 290 -12.96 -15.88 -5.42
C ARG A 290 -14.18 -15.25 -4.76
N VAL A 291 -14.85 -14.37 -5.50
CA VAL A 291 -16.07 -13.66 -5.09
C VAL A 291 -17.27 -14.32 -5.76
N GLU A 292 -18.07 -15.04 -4.98
CA GLU A 292 -19.31 -15.65 -5.47
C GLU A 292 -20.41 -14.62 -5.68
N PHE A 293 -21.19 -14.76 -6.77
CA PHE A 293 -22.27 -13.83 -7.09
C PHE A 293 -23.30 -13.68 -5.96
N GLN A 294 -23.65 -14.79 -5.29
CA GLN A 294 -24.64 -14.79 -4.21
C GLN A 294 -24.17 -13.95 -3.02
N ARG A 295 -22.88 -14.01 -2.68
CA ARG A 295 -22.29 -13.27 -1.56
C ARG A 295 -22.21 -11.78 -1.88
N LEU A 296 -21.71 -11.44 -3.07
CA LEU A 296 -21.70 -10.05 -3.55
C LEU A 296 -23.12 -9.46 -3.55
N TYR A 297 -24.10 -10.16 -4.11
CA TYR A 297 -25.46 -9.65 -4.22
C TYR A 297 -26.19 -9.56 -2.87
N ALA A 298 -25.89 -10.43 -1.91
CA ALA A 298 -26.48 -10.37 -0.57
C ALA A 298 -26.18 -9.02 0.12
N VAL A 299 -24.93 -8.57 0.06
CA VAL A 299 -24.50 -7.27 0.62
C VAL A 299 -25.16 -6.11 -0.13
N LEU A 300 -25.19 -6.14 -1.47
CA LEU A 300 -25.84 -5.10 -2.27
C LEU A 300 -27.35 -5.01 -2.03
N ARG A 301 -28.00 -6.15 -1.73
CA ARG A 301 -29.42 -6.22 -1.38
C ARG A 301 -29.70 -5.57 -0.02
N GLU A 302 -28.81 -5.75 0.95
CA GLU A 302 -28.93 -5.15 2.28
C GLU A 302 -28.82 -3.62 2.21
N ILE A 303 -27.91 -3.10 1.39
CA ILE A 303 -27.78 -1.66 1.12
C ILE A 303 -29.08 -1.09 0.50
N ASN A 304 -29.71 -1.82 -0.42
CA ASN A 304 -30.98 -1.43 -1.04
C ASN A 304 -32.17 -1.41 -0.06
N ALA A 305 -32.08 -2.12 1.08
CA ALA A 305 -33.19 -2.24 2.02
C ALA A 305 -33.30 -1.06 3.01
N GLY A 306 -32.29 -0.17 3.09
CA GLY A 306 -32.25 0.98 4.00
C GLY A 306 -31.96 0.62 5.47
N PRO A 307 -31.62 1.61 6.34
CA PRO A 307 -31.10 1.35 7.67
C PRO A 307 -32.23 1.05 8.67
N HIS A 308 -32.68 -0.20 8.71
CA HIS A 308 -33.34 -0.80 9.88
C HIS A 308 -33.13 -2.32 9.90
N SER A 309 -31.90 -2.74 10.20
CA SER A 309 -31.60 -4.06 10.77
C SER A 309 -30.14 -4.13 11.24
N VAL A 310 -29.74 -3.22 12.15
CA VAL A 310 -28.61 -3.50 13.04
C VAL A 310 -29.22 -3.98 14.36
N ILE A 311 -29.50 -5.28 14.44
CA ILE A 311 -29.56 -6.00 15.71
C ILE A 311 -28.38 -6.97 15.67
N ALA A 312 -27.59 -6.92 16.74
CA ALA A 312 -26.43 -7.76 17.04
C ALA A 312 -26.61 -9.25 16.65
N PRO A 313 -25.52 -9.98 16.38
CA PRO A 313 -25.59 -11.35 15.90
C PRO A 313 -26.21 -12.27 16.97
N GLY A 314 -27.46 -12.70 16.72
CA GLY A 314 -28.11 -13.77 17.47
C GLY A 314 -29.63 -13.69 17.51
N VAL A 315 -30.26 -14.80 17.09
CA VAL A 315 -31.65 -15.25 17.35
C VAL A 315 -32.66 -15.09 16.20
N SER A 316 -33.35 -16.22 15.98
CA SER A 316 -34.20 -16.65 14.87
C SER A 316 -35.58 -16.00 14.77
N SER A 317 -36.06 -15.91 13.52
CA SER A 317 -37.45 -15.97 13.00
C SER A 317 -38.68 -15.58 13.85
N SER A 318 -39.48 -14.69 13.23
CA SER A 318 -40.96 -14.69 13.09
C SER A 318 -41.71 -13.47 13.65
N GLY A 319 -42.64 -12.93 12.84
CA GLY A 319 -43.76 -12.09 13.31
C GLY A 319 -43.89 -10.70 12.67
N ILE A 320 -44.90 -10.51 11.81
CA ILE A 320 -45.46 -9.20 11.37
C ILE A 320 -46.62 -8.85 12.32
N PRO A 321 -46.79 -7.60 12.83
CA PRO A 321 -47.70 -6.57 12.23
C PRO A 321 -47.22 -5.10 12.40
N ARG A 322 -47.33 -4.19 11.42
CA ARG A 322 -48.48 -3.42 10.86
C ARG A 322 -48.95 -2.21 11.71
N GLY A 323 -48.80 -0.98 11.15
CA GLY A 323 -49.38 0.31 11.61
C GLY A 323 -48.37 1.17 12.41
N THR A 324 -48.17 2.49 12.24
CA THR A 324 -49.07 3.57 11.81
C THR A 324 -48.23 4.82 11.46
N LEU A 325 -48.70 5.62 10.50
CA LEU A 325 -48.12 6.90 10.06
C LEU A 325 -48.21 7.99 11.14
N VAL A 326 -47.12 8.72 11.39
CA VAL A 326 -47.13 10.10 11.91
C VAL A 326 -45.99 10.86 11.25
N GLY A 327 -46.31 11.96 10.56
CA GLY A 327 -45.37 12.78 9.81
C GLY A 327 -44.84 14.00 10.57
N SER A 328 -43.73 14.57 10.09
CA SER A 328 -43.39 15.99 10.17
C SER A 328 -42.16 16.33 9.28
N PRO A 329 -41.94 17.62 8.94
CA PRO A 329 -41.68 18.04 7.56
C PRO A 329 -40.28 18.65 7.30
N GLY A 330 -39.91 18.70 6.01
CA GLY A 330 -39.33 19.90 5.38
C GLY A 330 -37.80 20.01 5.31
N GLY A 331 -37.23 19.64 4.16
CA GLY A 331 -35.84 19.94 3.80
C GLY A 331 -35.42 19.40 2.41
N ASN A 332 -36.27 19.55 1.40
CA ASN A 332 -35.95 19.12 0.02
C ASN A 332 -35.12 20.19 -0.71
N GLY A 333 -33.80 20.01 -0.76
CA GLY A 333 -32.97 20.42 -1.90
C GLY A 333 -32.47 19.17 -2.63
N PRO A 334 -32.26 19.20 -3.96
CA PRO A 334 -31.68 18.06 -4.67
C PRO A 334 -30.28 17.75 -4.11
N PRO A 335 -29.89 16.47 -3.95
CA PRO A 335 -28.55 16.11 -3.52
C PRO A 335 -27.50 16.63 -4.53
N MET A 336 -26.38 17.09 -3.98
CA MET A 336 -25.24 17.68 -4.72
C MET A 336 -24.76 16.80 -5.89
N PRO A 337 -24.42 17.36 -7.05
CA PRO A 337 -23.80 16.59 -8.12
C PRO A 337 -22.34 16.30 -7.79
N VAL A 338 -22.08 15.07 -7.35
CA VAL A 338 -20.77 14.37 -7.21
C VAL A 338 -19.89 14.50 -8.48
N ASN A 339 -20.45 14.97 -9.60
CA ASN A 339 -19.79 15.16 -10.89
C ASN A 339 -18.75 16.30 -10.97
N ALA A 340 -18.77 17.34 -10.13
CA ALA A 340 -17.85 18.48 -10.28
C ALA A 340 -16.42 18.12 -9.86
N ILE A 341 -16.29 17.50 -8.69
CA ILE A 341 -15.00 17.05 -8.15
C ILE A 341 -14.41 15.93 -9.03
N GLU A 342 -15.23 14.98 -9.46
CA GLU A 342 -14.82 13.91 -10.39
C GLU A 342 -14.41 14.44 -11.77
N LYS A 343 -15.00 15.53 -12.25
CA LYS A 343 -14.56 16.21 -13.48
C LYS A 343 -13.21 16.92 -13.33
N ILE A 344 -12.97 17.56 -12.18
CA ILE A 344 -11.66 18.17 -11.87
C ILE A 344 -10.59 17.07 -11.80
N ARG A 345 -10.86 15.97 -11.08
CA ARG A 345 -9.94 14.82 -10.94
C ARG A 345 -9.66 14.10 -12.26
N SER A 346 -10.69 13.86 -13.08
CA SER A 346 -10.50 13.23 -14.39
C SER A 346 -9.73 14.10 -15.37
N HIS A 347 -9.89 15.43 -15.31
CA HIS A 347 -9.10 16.36 -16.12
C HIS A 347 -7.61 16.37 -15.72
N LEU A 348 -7.31 16.21 -14.44
CA LEU A 348 -5.93 16.14 -13.93
C LEU A 348 -5.24 14.82 -14.28
N HIS A 349 -5.97 13.70 -14.20
CA HIS A 349 -5.47 12.38 -14.62
C HIS A 349 -5.21 12.28 -16.14
N LEU A 350 -5.91 13.06 -16.96
CA LEU A 350 -5.71 13.10 -18.42
C LEU A 350 -4.42 13.82 -18.84
N LYS A 351 -3.80 14.62 -17.95
CA LYS A 351 -2.57 15.40 -18.21
C LYS A 351 -1.37 14.95 -17.36
N ALA A 352 -1.36 13.68 -16.95
CA ALA A 352 -0.58 13.07 -15.86
C ALA A 352 0.96 13.29 -15.79
N LYS A 353 1.59 14.04 -16.72
CA LYS A 353 3.00 14.42 -16.60
C LYS A 353 3.24 15.86 -16.13
N ASP A 354 2.31 16.78 -16.41
CA ASP A 354 2.43 18.22 -16.11
C ASP A 354 1.17 18.83 -15.46
N GLY A 355 0.07 18.09 -15.36
CA GLY A 355 -1.24 18.60 -14.93
C GLY A 355 -1.28 19.21 -13.53
N MET A 356 -0.46 18.70 -12.59
CA MET A 356 -0.35 19.25 -11.23
C MET A 356 0.43 20.57 -11.20
N SER A 357 1.54 20.64 -11.94
CA SER A 357 2.31 21.88 -12.08
C SER A 357 1.47 22.96 -12.77
N GLU A 358 0.66 22.60 -13.78
CA GLU A 358 -0.28 23.52 -14.43
C GLU A 358 -1.38 24.00 -13.48
N LEU A 359 -1.94 23.13 -12.63
CA LEU A 359 -2.95 23.52 -11.64
C LEU A 359 -2.36 24.41 -10.53
N SER A 360 -1.20 24.05 -9.95
CA SER A 360 -0.50 24.89 -8.97
C SER A 360 -0.13 26.26 -9.57
N LYS A 361 0.28 26.31 -10.85
CA LYS A 361 0.53 27.58 -11.56
C LYS A 361 -0.74 28.37 -11.80
N ALA A 362 -1.86 27.73 -12.16
CA ALA A 362 -3.14 28.39 -12.36
C ALA A 362 -3.67 28.97 -11.03
N VAL A 363 -3.59 28.22 -9.95
CA VAL A 363 -3.97 28.69 -8.60
C VAL A 363 -3.10 29.87 -8.18
N ARG A 364 -1.78 29.79 -8.40
CA ARG A 364 -0.83 30.88 -8.13
C ARG A 364 -1.06 32.13 -9.00
N ALA A 365 -1.54 31.95 -10.24
CA ALA A 365 -1.91 33.05 -11.12
C ALA A 365 -3.28 33.66 -10.75
N ALA A 366 -4.13 32.90 -10.08
CA ALA A 366 -5.44 33.33 -9.62
C ALA A 366 -5.36 34.16 -8.34
N ASP A 367 -4.52 33.77 -7.36
CA ASP A 367 -4.27 34.54 -6.13
C ASP A 367 -3.44 35.80 -6.43
N LYS A 368 -4.11 36.83 -6.95
CA LYS A 368 -3.48 38.11 -7.32
C LYS A 368 -3.03 38.90 -6.11
N GLU A 369 -3.68 38.66 -4.97
CA GLU A 369 -3.41 39.35 -3.71
C GLU A 369 -2.24 38.70 -2.95
N LYS A 370 -1.80 37.50 -3.36
CA LYS A 370 -0.75 36.70 -2.70
C LYS A 370 -1.02 36.51 -1.22
N ASN A 371 -2.30 36.35 -0.88
CA ASN A 371 -2.74 36.26 0.51
C ASN A 371 -2.90 34.79 0.94
N GLY A 372 -2.72 33.82 0.04
CA GLY A 372 -2.81 32.38 0.30
C GLY A 372 -4.22 31.80 0.15
N TYR A 373 -5.24 32.65 -0.06
CA TYR A 373 -6.66 32.29 -0.14
C TYR A 373 -7.23 32.55 -1.53
N LEU A 374 -8.21 31.72 -1.92
CA LEU A 374 -8.98 31.91 -3.14
C LEU A 374 -10.34 32.51 -2.83
N SER A 375 -10.59 33.74 -3.29
CA SER A 375 -11.92 34.32 -3.29
C SER A 375 -12.86 33.52 -4.23
N PRO A 376 -14.19 33.65 -4.09
CA PRO A 376 -15.13 32.95 -4.98
C PRO A 376 -14.90 33.23 -6.47
N ASP A 377 -14.50 34.45 -6.83
CA ASP A 377 -14.25 34.83 -8.22
C ASP A 377 -12.94 34.24 -8.75
N GLU A 378 -11.90 34.18 -7.92
CA GLU A 378 -10.61 33.53 -8.24
C GLU A 378 -10.79 32.02 -8.35
N PHE A 379 -11.55 31.43 -7.43
CA PHE A 379 -11.90 30.01 -7.44
C PHE A 379 -12.67 29.63 -8.72
N LYS A 380 -13.65 30.45 -9.11
CA LYS A 380 -14.41 30.28 -10.36
C LYS A 380 -13.54 30.44 -11.60
N TRP A 381 -12.50 31.27 -11.53
CA TRP A 381 -11.55 31.43 -12.62
C TRP A 381 -10.67 30.19 -12.75
N VAL A 382 -10.10 29.68 -11.66
CA VAL A 382 -9.31 28.43 -11.64
C VAL A 382 -10.11 27.27 -12.23
N LEU A 383 -11.38 27.11 -11.84
CA LEU A 383 -12.22 26.02 -12.36
C LEU A 383 -12.51 26.15 -13.86
N ARG A 384 -12.61 27.37 -14.39
CA ARG A 384 -12.75 27.60 -15.83
C ARG A 384 -11.48 27.27 -16.60
N GLU A 385 -10.30 27.58 -16.06
CA GLU A 385 -9.02 27.18 -16.67
C GLU A 385 -8.88 25.64 -16.75
N VAL A 386 -9.51 24.91 -15.83
CA VAL A 386 -9.57 23.44 -15.80
C VAL A 386 -10.75 22.88 -16.62
N GLY A 387 -11.51 23.73 -17.31
CA GLY A 387 -12.62 23.32 -18.19
C GLY A 387 -13.92 22.95 -17.46
N VAL A 388 -14.09 23.41 -16.20
CA VAL A 388 -15.27 23.16 -15.38
C VAL A 388 -16.08 24.46 -15.24
N GLU A 389 -17.25 24.49 -15.88
CA GLU A 389 -18.23 25.55 -15.69
C GLU A 389 -19.25 25.17 -14.62
N MET A 390 -19.50 26.08 -13.69
CA MET A 390 -20.47 25.89 -12.60
C MET A 390 -21.15 27.19 -12.17
N GLY A 391 -22.39 27.05 -11.69
CA GLY A 391 -23.22 28.15 -11.20
C GLY A 391 -22.75 28.70 -9.85
N GLY A 392 -23.13 29.93 -9.51
CA GLY A 392 -22.68 30.60 -8.28
C GLY A 392 -23.10 29.90 -6.98
N GLU A 393 -24.28 29.28 -6.96
CA GLU A 393 -24.76 28.55 -5.78
C GLU A 393 -24.01 27.22 -5.56
N ASP A 394 -23.72 26.50 -6.66
CA ASP A 394 -22.92 25.27 -6.62
C ASP A 394 -21.45 25.56 -6.30
N LEU A 395 -20.92 26.70 -6.74
CA LEU A 395 -19.57 27.17 -6.42
C LEU A 395 -19.41 27.42 -4.92
N LEU A 396 -20.35 28.13 -4.31
CA LEU A 396 -20.35 28.40 -2.86
C LEU A 396 -20.56 27.14 -2.02
N ARG A 397 -21.25 26.14 -2.57
CA ARG A 397 -21.41 24.83 -1.91
C ARG A 397 -20.14 23.98 -2.07
N LEU A 398 -19.45 24.08 -3.20
CA LEU A 398 -18.16 23.41 -3.45
C LEU A 398 -17.01 24.02 -2.63
N MET A 399 -16.96 25.34 -2.50
CA MET A 399 -15.98 26.01 -1.63
C MET A 399 -16.13 25.58 -0.17
N ARG A 400 -17.38 25.44 0.32
CA ARG A 400 -17.65 24.92 1.66
C ARG A 400 -17.24 23.47 1.88
N THR A 401 -17.11 22.67 0.83
CA THR A 401 -16.55 21.32 0.94
C THR A 401 -15.02 21.30 0.96
N PHE A 402 -14.36 22.37 0.54
CA PHE A 402 -12.90 22.49 0.55
C PHE A 402 -12.38 23.21 1.80
N ASP A 403 -13.17 24.14 2.34
CA ASP A 403 -12.96 24.82 3.63
C ASP A 403 -13.02 23.82 4.81
N THR A 404 -11.89 23.20 5.10
CA THR A 404 -11.77 22.10 6.07
C THR A 404 -11.58 22.66 7.47
N ASN A 405 -10.90 23.80 7.59
CA ASN A 405 -10.69 24.52 8.84
C ASN A 405 -11.92 25.38 9.26
N ARG A 406 -12.93 25.50 8.39
CA ARG A 406 -14.18 26.26 8.59
C ARG A 406 -13.96 27.74 8.84
N ASP A 407 -12.90 28.30 8.27
CA ASP A 407 -12.59 29.74 8.38
C ASP A 407 -13.41 30.60 7.41
N GLY A 408 -14.22 29.97 6.55
CA GLY A 408 -15.08 30.62 5.59
C GLY A 408 -14.38 31.00 4.28
N LYS A 409 -13.13 30.59 4.09
CA LYS A 409 -12.31 30.78 2.90
C LYS A 409 -11.79 29.42 2.42
N VAL A 410 -11.22 29.38 1.21
CA VAL A 410 -10.52 28.19 0.71
C VAL A 410 -9.08 28.59 0.49
N SER A 411 -8.18 28.05 1.29
CA SER A 411 -6.75 28.23 1.06
C SER A 411 -6.30 27.47 -0.20
N THR A 412 -5.23 27.96 -0.82
CA THR A 412 -4.58 27.27 -1.94
C THR A 412 -4.19 25.84 -1.58
N ALA A 413 -3.75 25.62 -0.33
CA ALA A 413 -3.43 24.31 0.21
C ALA A 413 -4.68 23.40 0.27
N GLU A 414 -5.79 23.86 0.86
CA GLU A 414 -7.05 23.10 0.96
C GLU A 414 -7.59 22.68 -0.41
N PHE A 415 -7.53 23.59 -1.39
CA PHE A 415 -7.93 23.27 -2.76
C PHE A 415 -7.05 22.18 -3.37
N LEU A 416 -5.73 22.31 -3.30
CA LEU A 416 -4.80 21.32 -3.85
C LEU A 416 -4.96 19.96 -3.15
N ILE A 417 -5.20 19.94 -1.85
CA ILE A 417 -5.41 18.72 -1.04
C ILE A 417 -6.68 17.99 -1.46
N ALA A 418 -7.80 18.71 -1.54
CA ALA A 418 -9.08 18.08 -1.83
C ALA A 418 -9.23 17.64 -3.30
N VAL A 419 -8.47 18.28 -4.19
CA VAL A 419 -8.29 17.86 -5.57
C VAL A 419 -7.35 16.65 -5.68
N LYS A 420 -6.31 16.56 -4.82
CA LYS A 420 -5.32 15.47 -4.81
C LYS A 420 -5.87 14.15 -4.30
N ASN A 421 -6.79 14.15 -3.34
CA ASN A 421 -7.51 12.96 -2.81
C ASN A 421 -6.64 11.74 -2.36
N ASP A 422 -5.31 11.86 -2.35
CA ASP A 422 -4.35 10.80 -2.01
C ASP A 422 -3.52 11.10 -0.74
N VAL A 423 -3.86 12.14 0.03
CA VAL A 423 -3.18 12.46 1.30
C VAL A 423 -4.13 12.19 2.47
N PRO A 424 -3.91 11.12 3.25
CA PRO A 424 -4.69 10.86 4.46
C PRO A 424 -4.68 12.05 5.42
N PRO A 425 -5.81 12.39 6.09
CA PRO A 425 -5.91 13.56 6.99
C PRO A 425 -4.80 13.64 8.05
N ARG A 426 -4.36 12.50 8.56
CA ARG A 426 -3.28 12.41 9.56
C ARG A 426 -1.92 12.81 9.01
N ARG A 427 -1.62 12.52 7.73
CA ARG A 427 -0.37 12.98 7.09
C ARG A 427 -0.35 14.49 6.96
N PHE A 428 -1.48 15.07 6.57
CA PHE A 428 -1.63 16.50 6.51
C PHE A 428 -1.43 17.14 7.90
N GLN A 429 -2.05 16.57 8.94
CA GLN A 429 -1.86 17.05 10.31
C GLN A 429 -0.38 17.06 10.72
N LEU A 430 0.37 15.98 10.41
CA LEU A 430 1.81 15.92 10.71
C LEU A 430 2.64 16.97 9.96
N ILE A 431 2.31 17.24 8.70
CA ILE A 431 2.94 18.31 7.92
C ILE A 431 2.61 19.68 8.54
N GLN A 432 1.36 19.89 8.93
CA GLN A 432 0.90 21.11 9.57
C GLN A 432 1.57 21.31 10.94
N ASP A 433 1.73 20.25 11.73
CA ASP A 433 2.40 20.29 13.03
C ASP A 433 3.89 20.63 12.88
N ALA A 434 4.55 20.08 11.84
CA ALA A 434 5.93 20.45 11.50
C ALA A 434 6.04 21.92 11.08
N TRP A 435 5.07 22.43 10.31
CA TRP A 435 5.00 23.85 9.95
C TRP A 435 4.79 24.74 11.19
N ASN A 436 3.84 24.40 12.05
CA ASN A 436 3.56 25.11 13.29
C ASN A 436 4.79 25.15 14.22
N LYS A 437 5.59 24.09 14.24
CA LYS A 437 6.87 24.07 14.95
C LYS A 437 7.85 25.08 14.35
N LEU A 438 8.01 25.12 13.02
CA LEU A 438 8.87 26.10 12.35
C LEU A 438 8.41 27.53 12.63
N VAL A 439 7.10 27.79 12.58
CA VAL A 439 6.51 29.09 12.93
C VAL A 439 6.81 29.47 14.37
N THR A 440 6.60 28.55 15.31
CA THR A 440 6.87 28.76 16.75
C THR A 440 8.36 29.09 16.99
N LEU A 441 9.26 28.38 16.31
CA LEU A 441 10.70 28.65 16.38
C LEU A 441 11.07 29.98 15.74
N SER A 442 10.42 30.35 14.63
CA SER A 442 10.64 31.62 13.95
C SER A 442 10.16 32.82 14.78
N LEU A 443 9.08 32.66 15.54
CA LEU A 443 8.53 33.70 16.42
C LEU A 443 9.19 33.73 17.80
N GLY A 444 9.84 32.63 18.21
CA GLY A 444 10.39 32.45 19.56
C GLY A 444 9.32 32.25 20.65
N ARG A 445 8.04 32.11 20.27
CA ARG A 445 6.89 31.84 21.13
C ARG A 445 5.78 31.10 20.37
N PRO A 446 4.88 30.38 21.07
CA PRO A 446 3.68 29.83 20.44
C PRO A 446 2.78 30.92 19.88
N LEU A 447 2.03 30.59 18.83
CA LEU A 447 1.03 31.48 18.25
C LEU A 447 -0.15 31.63 19.22
N GLU A 448 -0.61 32.87 19.45
CA GLU A 448 -1.77 33.14 20.31
C GLU A 448 -3.09 32.98 19.55
N GLU A 449 -4.16 32.65 20.27
CA GLU A 449 -5.48 32.42 19.68
C GLU A 449 -6.01 33.71 19.02
N GLY A 450 -6.18 33.69 17.70
CA GLY A 450 -6.60 34.84 16.89
C GLY A 450 -5.46 35.70 16.30
N GLU A 451 -4.20 35.35 16.56
CA GLU A 451 -3.04 35.95 15.90
C GLU A 451 -2.85 35.38 14.49
N ALA A 452 -2.51 36.24 13.52
CA ALA A 452 -2.32 35.80 12.13
C ALA A 452 -1.07 34.93 12.01
N THR A 453 -1.21 33.74 11.43
CA THR A 453 -0.08 32.86 11.10
C THR A 453 0.86 33.55 10.12
N PRO A 454 2.18 33.57 10.39
CA PRO A 454 3.16 34.01 9.41
C PRO A 454 3.08 33.15 8.15
N THR A 455 3.01 33.81 6.99
CA THR A 455 2.96 33.13 5.69
C THR A 455 4.29 32.53 5.26
N TYR A 456 5.40 32.92 5.92
CA TYR A 456 6.73 32.39 5.64
C TYR A 456 7.61 32.23 6.88
N VAL A 457 8.62 31.37 6.78
CA VAL A 457 9.72 31.21 7.74
C VAL A 457 11.09 31.34 7.04
N PRO A 458 12.19 31.66 7.75
CA PRO A 458 13.53 31.69 7.16
C PRO A 458 13.99 30.32 6.64
N VAL A 459 14.67 30.27 5.48
CA VAL A 459 15.23 29.02 4.93
C VAL A 459 16.27 28.41 5.85
N GLU A 460 17.09 29.24 6.49
CA GLU A 460 18.12 28.77 7.42
C GLU A 460 17.51 28.06 8.64
N LEU A 461 16.30 28.47 9.04
CA LEU A 461 15.57 27.80 10.11
C LEU A 461 15.07 26.42 9.65
N LEU A 462 14.49 26.33 8.45
CA LEU A 462 14.08 25.04 7.88
C LEU A 462 15.28 24.08 7.79
N VAL A 463 16.40 24.52 7.22
CA VAL A 463 17.62 23.70 7.05
C VAL A 463 18.22 23.31 8.41
N GLY A 464 18.13 24.19 9.41
CA GLY A 464 18.61 23.90 10.77
C GLY A 464 17.74 22.90 11.54
N VAL A 465 16.44 22.82 11.22
CA VAL A 465 15.48 21.90 11.87
C VAL A 465 15.38 20.57 11.12
N TYR A 466 15.51 20.59 9.80
CA TYR A 466 15.38 19.40 8.96
C TYR A 466 16.60 18.49 9.05
N ASP A 467 16.41 17.24 9.50
CA ASP A 467 17.44 16.20 9.47
C ASP A 467 17.37 15.38 8.16
N PRO A 468 18.28 15.62 7.20
CA PRO A 468 18.28 14.87 5.94
C PRO A 468 18.66 13.39 6.11
N ALA A 469 19.21 12.98 7.26
CA ALA A 469 19.53 11.57 7.52
C ALA A 469 18.25 10.70 7.59
N ALA A 470 17.13 11.30 7.98
CA ALA A 470 15.83 10.64 8.04
C ALA A 470 15.20 10.41 6.66
N HIS A 471 15.70 11.07 5.61
CA HIS A 471 15.09 11.04 4.29
C HIS A 471 15.14 9.63 3.68
N PRO A 472 14.02 9.11 3.11
CA PRO A 472 13.95 7.73 2.61
C PRO A 472 15.04 7.35 1.59
N LYS A 473 15.39 8.28 0.71
CA LYS A 473 16.45 8.07 -0.29
C LYS A 473 17.85 8.11 0.31
N VAL A 474 18.04 8.75 1.46
CA VAL A 474 19.32 8.77 2.19
C VAL A 474 19.50 7.47 2.98
N LEU A 475 18.43 6.99 3.64
CA LEU A 475 18.41 5.68 4.31
C LEU A 475 18.70 4.52 3.34
N LYS A 476 18.16 4.59 2.12
CA LYS A 476 18.41 3.62 1.04
C LYS A 476 19.76 3.82 0.33
N ALA A 477 20.61 4.74 0.82
CA ALA A 477 21.91 5.10 0.24
C ALA A 477 21.86 5.55 -1.25
N THR A 478 20.69 6.01 -1.71
CA THR A 478 20.52 6.54 -3.08
C THR A 478 20.85 8.02 -3.18
N TRP A 479 20.64 8.79 -2.10
CA TRP A 479 20.98 10.21 -1.99
C TRP A 479 21.98 10.44 -0.86
N THR A 480 22.81 11.49 -0.99
CA THR A 480 23.59 12.04 0.12
C THR A 480 22.73 12.97 0.97
N LYS A 481 23.18 13.30 2.19
CA LYS A 481 22.50 14.29 3.04
C LYS A 481 22.38 15.64 2.37
N ASP A 482 23.47 16.09 1.73
CA ASP A 482 23.51 17.36 1.00
C ASP A 482 22.52 17.35 -0.17
N ALA A 483 22.46 16.26 -0.94
CA ALA A 483 21.51 16.13 -2.06
C ALA A 483 20.05 16.16 -1.61
N ALA A 484 19.73 15.71 -0.40
CA ALA A 484 18.38 15.80 0.15
C ALA A 484 18.02 17.25 0.54
N ILE A 485 18.98 18.00 1.09
CA ILE A 485 18.78 19.44 1.39
C ILE A 485 18.65 20.23 0.09
N ASP A 486 19.57 20.04 -0.86
CA ASP A 486 19.58 20.72 -2.15
C ASP A 486 18.25 20.48 -2.88
N ASN A 487 17.76 19.23 -2.92
CA ASN A 487 16.49 18.92 -3.55
C ASN A 487 15.29 19.61 -2.89
N PHE A 488 15.30 19.73 -1.56
CA PHE A 488 14.23 20.43 -0.83
C PHE A 488 14.27 21.92 -1.12
N VAL A 489 15.44 22.56 -1.01
CA VAL A 489 15.60 24.00 -1.26
C VAL A 489 15.31 24.35 -2.72
N ASP A 490 15.78 23.55 -3.67
CA ASP A 490 15.53 23.74 -5.10
C ASP A 490 14.03 23.66 -5.43
N PHE A 491 13.29 22.76 -4.76
CA PHE A 491 11.85 22.63 -4.95
C PHE A 491 11.08 23.87 -4.48
N LEU A 492 11.52 24.49 -3.38
CA LEU A 492 10.91 25.71 -2.84
C LEU A 492 11.07 26.93 -3.79
N GLY A 493 11.99 26.85 -4.75
CA GLY A 493 12.09 27.77 -5.88
C GLY A 493 12.60 29.17 -5.52
N GLU A 494 12.17 30.18 -6.27
CA GLU A 494 12.71 31.56 -6.20
C GLU A 494 12.56 32.22 -4.82
N GLU A 495 11.53 31.88 -4.05
CA GLU A 495 11.35 32.41 -2.69
C GLU A 495 12.42 31.89 -1.71
N ALA A 496 12.87 30.65 -1.88
CA ALA A 496 13.98 30.11 -1.09
C ALA A 496 15.31 30.79 -1.42
N ALA A 497 15.51 31.22 -2.68
CA ALA A 497 16.65 32.04 -3.06
C ALA A 497 16.62 33.44 -2.41
N LEU A 498 15.45 33.91 -1.95
CA LEU A 498 15.27 35.11 -1.15
C LEU A 498 15.37 34.85 0.37
N GLY A 499 15.73 33.63 0.78
CA GLY A 499 15.85 33.21 2.17
C GLY A 499 14.51 32.94 2.87
N ARG A 500 13.43 32.72 2.11
CA ARG A 500 12.08 32.51 2.66
C ARG A 500 11.47 31.19 2.20
N VAL A 501 10.84 30.49 3.13
CA VAL A 501 10.02 29.30 2.87
C VAL A 501 8.58 29.70 3.09
N GLN A 502 7.74 29.58 2.05
CA GLN A 502 6.29 29.79 2.16
C GLN A 502 5.62 28.50 2.65
N GLU A 503 4.55 28.63 3.44
CA GLU A 503 3.78 27.48 3.97
C GLU A 503 3.34 26.53 2.86
N GLU A 504 2.83 27.08 1.76
CA GLU A 504 2.29 26.30 0.66
C GLU A 504 3.37 25.49 -0.05
N ALA A 505 4.55 26.06 -0.25
CA ALA A 505 5.67 25.37 -0.91
C ALA A 505 6.23 24.26 -0.03
N PHE A 506 6.26 24.48 1.29
CA PHE A 506 6.64 23.46 2.28
C PHE A 506 5.66 22.29 2.28
N ILE A 507 4.36 22.58 2.34
CA ILE A 507 3.30 21.57 2.29
C ILE A 507 3.36 20.82 0.96
N GLU A 508 3.48 21.51 -0.17
CA GLU A 508 3.53 20.90 -1.51
C GLU A 508 4.70 19.91 -1.64
N TYR A 509 5.89 20.28 -1.16
CA TYR A 509 7.05 19.39 -1.16
C TYR A 509 6.80 18.11 -0.37
N LEU A 510 6.34 18.22 0.87
CA LEU A 510 6.13 17.06 1.75
C LEU A 510 4.94 16.23 1.30
N VAL A 511 3.92 16.85 0.71
CA VAL A 511 2.79 16.19 0.07
C VAL A 511 3.24 15.42 -1.18
N ASP A 512 4.20 15.92 -1.96
CA ASP A 512 4.84 15.20 -3.08
C ASP A 512 5.75 14.05 -2.60
N GLN A 513 6.54 14.27 -1.54
CA GLN A 513 7.31 13.17 -0.94
C GLN A 513 6.40 12.09 -0.35
N SER A 514 5.26 12.48 0.22
CA SER A 514 4.29 11.55 0.80
C SER A 514 3.65 10.63 -0.25
N THR A 515 3.50 11.06 -1.51
CA THR A 515 2.93 10.19 -2.56
C THR A 515 3.91 9.10 -2.99
N GLY A 516 5.20 9.29 -2.77
CA GLY A 516 6.22 8.24 -2.92
C GLY A 516 6.32 7.29 -1.72
N MET A 517 5.57 7.54 -0.63
CA MET A 517 5.60 6.77 0.61
C MET A 517 4.21 6.16 0.84
N SER A 518 4.03 4.89 0.51
CA SER A 518 2.75 4.20 0.63
C SER A 518 2.24 4.07 2.08
N MET A 519 3.12 4.23 3.07
CA MET A 519 2.87 3.89 4.47
C MET A 519 2.70 5.13 5.36
N GLU A 520 1.58 5.24 6.05
CA GLU A 520 1.31 6.37 6.96
C GLU A 520 2.23 6.40 8.18
N ALA A 521 2.54 5.24 8.77
CA ALA A 521 3.47 5.13 9.89
C ALA A 521 4.91 5.47 9.50
N TYR A 522 5.34 5.11 8.30
CA TYR A 522 6.66 5.47 7.78
C TYR A 522 6.75 6.98 7.54
N PHE A 523 5.69 7.57 6.97
CA PHE A 523 5.60 9.01 6.82
C PHE A 523 5.58 9.71 8.18
N ALA A 524 4.82 9.21 9.16
CA ALA A 524 4.80 9.76 10.51
C ALA A 524 6.18 9.67 11.19
N ARG A 525 6.87 8.53 11.08
CA ARG A 525 8.24 8.38 11.59
C ARG A 525 9.21 9.31 10.87
N TYR A 526 9.12 9.41 9.56
CA TYR A 526 9.91 10.35 8.77
C TYR A 526 9.67 11.79 9.26
N MET A 527 8.42 12.24 9.37
CA MET A 527 8.10 13.58 9.86
C MET A 527 8.63 13.82 11.28
N LYS A 528 8.45 12.85 12.19
CA LYS A 528 8.95 12.95 13.57
C LYS A 528 10.46 13.06 13.64
N VAL A 529 11.18 12.18 12.94
CA VAL A 529 12.65 12.17 12.99
C VAL A 529 13.23 13.34 12.21
N ALA A 530 12.73 13.60 11.00
CA ALA A 530 13.23 14.66 10.13
C ALA A 530 13.00 16.06 10.70
N PHE A 531 11.95 16.29 11.50
CA PHE A 531 11.67 17.60 12.09
C PHE A 531 11.79 17.62 13.62
N GLY A 532 12.24 16.53 14.24
CA GLY A 532 12.41 16.39 15.69
C GLY A 532 11.11 16.63 16.47
N MET A 533 9.98 16.10 16.02
CA MET A 533 8.68 16.28 16.69
C MET A 533 8.56 15.28 17.85
N ASP A 534 8.14 15.75 19.02
CA ASP A 534 7.99 14.92 20.23
C ASP A 534 6.77 13.98 20.15
N ASP A 535 6.82 12.85 20.87
CA ASP A 535 5.68 11.95 21.06
C ASP A 535 4.73 12.54 22.12
N ASP A 536 3.78 13.38 21.72
CA ASP A 536 2.67 13.72 22.61
C ASP A 536 1.33 13.89 21.86
N CYS A 537 0.35 13.14 22.37
CA CYS A 537 -1.09 13.01 22.08
C CYS A 537 -1.52 11.99 21.00
#